data_AF-A0A2T2TF01-F1
#
_entry.id   AF-A0A2T2TF01-F1
#
_cell.length_a   1.000
_cell.length_b   1.000
_cell.length_c   1.000
_cell.angle_alpha   90.00
_cell.angle_beta   90.00
_cell.angle_gamma   90.00
#
_symmetry.space_group_name_H-M   'P 1'
#
loop_
_entity.id
_entity.type
_entity.pdbx_description
1 polymer ?
#
loop_
_entity_poly.entity_id
_entity_poly.type
_entity_poly.pdbx_seq_one_letter_code
_entity_poly.pdbx_strand_id
1 'polypeptide(L)'
;MPPPGGRHLGRRRNRGASERPDGIPMQSRLKLRRHAQERRFKRDIRRDEIREVLENGEVIEERPEATPFPKYTMLGWTRYGSRPLHVVAADDEQKDVTYVLTVYEPDPDLWTDDFREKRD
;
A
#
# COMPACT_ATOMS: atom_id res chain seq x y z
N MET A 1 2.48 9.48 -55.71
CA MET A 1 2.04 8.19 -55.14
C MET A 1 2.71 8.00 -53.78
N PRO A 2 1.97 8.01 -52.66
CA PRO A 2 2.44 7.45 -51.38
C PRO A 2 2.04 5.97 -51.22
N PRO A 3 2.75 5.18 -50.40
CA PRO A 3 2.41 3.77 -50.17
C PRO A 3 1.21 3.59 -49.22
N PRO A 4 0.52 2.44 -49.27
CA PRO A 4 -0.63 2.15 -48.43
C PRO A 4 -0.24 1.49 -47.11
N GLY A 5 -1.05 1.70 -46.09
CA GLY A 5 -1.24 0.73 -45.01
C GLY A 5 -0.58 1.07 -43.69
N GLY A 6 -1.44 1.26 -42.69
CA GLY A 6 -1.02 1.32 -41.30
C GLY A 6 -2.12 1.84 -40.38
N ARG A 7 -3.30 1.20 -40.38
CA ARG A 7 -4.29 1.40 -39.31
C ARG A 7 -3.63 1.02 -37.99
N HIS A 8 -3.15 2.02 -37.24
CA HIS A 8 -2.88 1.84 -35.82
C HIS A 8 -4.24 1.69 -35.14
N LEU A 9 -4.64 0.42 -34.92
CA LEU A 9 -5.54 0.12 -33.82
C LEU A 9 -4.90 0.72 -32.58
N GLY A 10 -5.54 1.74 -32.01
CA GLY A 10 -5.24 2.20 -30.68
C GLY A 10 -5.33 0.98 -29.76
N ARG A 11 -4.16 0.48 -29.34
CA ARG A 11 -4.07 -0.47 -28.24
C ARG A 11 -4.75 0.22 -27.08
N ARG A 12 -5.96 -0.22 -26.75
CA ARG A 12 -6.59 0.09 -25.47
C ARG A 12 -5.54 -0.24 -24.43
N ARG A 13 -4.99 0.78 -23.77
CA ARG A 13 -4.18 0.58 -22.57
C ARG A 13 -5.08 -0.14 -21.59
N ASN A 14 -4.90 -1.45 -21.50
CA ASN A 14 -5.39 -2.22 -20.39
C ASN A 14 -4.75 -1.56 -19.17
N ARG A 15 -5.54 -0.89 -18.33
CA ARG A 15 -5.05 -0.53 -17.00
C ARG A 15 -4.85 -1.87 -16.30
N GLY A 16 -3.65 -2.43 -16.41
CA GLY A 16 -3.25 -3.59 -15.65
C GLY A 16 -3.52 -3.30 -14.17
N ALA A 17 -3.92 -4.32 -13.42
CA ALA A 17 -3.94 -4.21 -11.97
C ALA A 17 -2.55 -3.70 -11.55
N SER A 18 -2.51 -2.62 -10.75
CA SER A 18 -1.24 -2.14 -10.22
C SER A 18 -0.63 -3.27 -9.41
N GLU A 19 0.61 -3.63 -9.67
CA GLU A 19 1.33 -4.63 -8.87
C GLU A 19 2.07 -3.90 -7.75
N ARG A 20 2.06 -4.47 -6.55
CA ARG A 20 2.92 -4.01 -5.47
C ARG A 20 4.39 -4.36 -5.78
N PRO A 21 5.37 -3.74 -5.09
CA PRO A 21 6.79 -4.02 -5.32
C PRO A 21 7.20 -5.48 -5.02
N ASP A 22 6.41 -6.21 -4.22
CA ASP A 22 6.56 -7.63 -3.92
C ASP A 22 5.98 -8.56 -5.02
N GLY A 23 5.46 -8.00 -6.11
CA GLY A 23 4.86 -8.75 -7.22
C GLY A 23 3.44 -9.26 -6.93
N ILE A 24 2.83 -8.87 -5.82
CA ILE A 24 1.44 -9.24 -5.49
C ILE A 24 0.49 -8.21 -6.12
N PRO A 25 -0.56 -8.64 -6.86
CA PRO A 25 -1.51 -7.71 -7.44
C PRO A 25 -2.21 -6.89 -6.35
N MET A 26 -2.26 -5.57 -6.56
CA MET A 26 -2.97 -4.69 -5.66
C MET A 26 -4.47 -4.84 -5.85
N GLN A 27 -5.19 -4.93 -4.74
CA GLN A 27 -6.63 -5.03 -4.73
C GLN A 27 -7.27 -3.70 -5.14
N SER A 28 -8.36 -3.74 -5.91
CA SER A 28 -9.00 -2.52 -6.44
C SER A 28 -9.65 -1.66 -5.35
N ARG A 29 -9.97 -2.26 -4.19
CA ARG A 29 -10.74 -1.61 -3.12
C ARG A 29 -9.95 -1.55 -1.83
N LEU A 30 -9.94 -0.36 -1.22
CA LEU A 30 -9.31 -0.12 0.08
C LEU A 30 -10.36 0.13 1.16
N LYS A 31 -10.40 -0.72 2.19
CA LYS A 31 -11.28 -0.57 3.35
C LYS A 31 -10.48 -0.36 4.64
N LEU A 32 -10.64 0.80 5.25
CA LEU A 32 -10.03 1.09 6.55
C LEU A 32 -10.91 0.52 7.66
N ARG A 33 -10.33 -0.31 8.53
CA ARG A 33 -10.99 -0.76 9.76
C ARG A 33 -11.16 0.41 10.73
N ARG A 34 -12.03 0.24 11.72
CA ARG A 34 -12.33 1.29 12.72
C ARG A 34 -11.06 1.89 13.34
N HIS A 35 -10.12 1.03 13.76
CA HIS A 35 -8.87 1.50 14.37
C HIS A 35 -8.02 2.33 13.39
N ALA A 36 -7.86 1.89 12.14
CA ALA A 36 -7.18 2.67 11.10
C ALA A 36 -7.86 4.02 10.85
N GLN A 37 -9.19 4.08 10.80
CA GLN A 37 -9.92 5.34 10.66
C GLN A 37 -9.61 6.30 11.81
N GLU A 38 -9.70 5.83 13.05
CA GLU A 38 -9.42 6.64 14.24
C GLU A 38 -7.97 7.15 14.27
N ARG A 39 -6.99 6.29 13.99
CA ARG A 39 -5.57 6.68 13.97
C ARG A 39 -5.27 7.71 12.89
N ARG A 40 -5.81 7.49 11.69
CA ARG A 40 -5.64 8.37 10.54
C ARG A 40 -6.12 9.79 10.87
N PHE A 41 -7.33 9.93 11.41
CA PHE A 41 -7.89 11.24 11.77
C PHE A 41 -7.08 11.93 12.87
N LYS A 42 -6.62 11.19 13.89
CA LYS A 42 -5.82 11.76 14.99
C LYS A 42 -4.46 12.30 14.56
N ARG A 43 -3.93 11.87 13.40
CA ARG A 43 -2.57 12.17 12.93
C ARG A 43 -2.52 12.90 11.59
N ASP A 44 -3.68 13.36 11.13
CA ASP A 44 -3.85 14.00 9.82
C ASP A 44 -3.21 13.21 8.67
N ILE A 45 -3.41 11.89 8.68
CA ILE A 45 -2.94 11.02 7.62
C ILE A 45 -4.04 10.98 6.55
N ARG A 46 -3.68 11.10 5.28
CA ARG A 46 -4.65 11.13 4.18
C ARG A 46 -4.84 9.73 3.61
N ARG A 47 -6.01 9.47 3.00
CA ARG A 47 -6.28 8.15 2.38
C ARG A 47 -5.39 7.90 1.18
N ASP A 48 -4.99 8.94 0.45
CA ASP A 48 -4.07 8.86 -0.67
C ASP A 48 -2.65 8.53 -0.24
N GLU A 49 -2.18 9.00 0.92
CA GLU A 49 -0.88 8.60 1.47
C GLU A 49 -0.86 7.11 1.84
N ILE A 50 -1.95 6.59 2.43
CA ILE A 50 -2.07 5.15 2.72
C ILE A 50 -2.01 4.32 1.43
N ARG A 51 -2.70 4.78 0.38
CA ARG A 51 -2.66 4.10 -0.92
C ARG A 51 -1.27 4.15 -1.53
N GLU A 52 -0.61 5.30 -1.49
CA GLU A 52 0.74 5.48 -2.02
C GLU A 52 1.76 4.55 -1.34
N VAL A 53 1.66 4.39 0.00
CA VAL A 53 2.49 3.43 0.74
C VAL A 53 2.19 1.99 0.34
N LEU A 54 0.93 1.64 0.11
CA LEU A 54 0.58 0.29 -0.37
C LEU A 54 1.04 0.02 -1.81
N GLU A 55 1.12 1.06 -2.65
CA GLU A 55 1.54 0.97 -4.05
C GLU A 55 3.06 0.95 -4.22
N ASN A 56 3.80 1.72 -3.41
CA ASN A 56 5.22 2.01 -3.63
C ASN A 56 6.12 1.70 -2.43
N GLY A 57 5.54 1.28 -1.31
CA GLY A 57 6.28 1.01 -0.09
C GLY A 57 7.07 -0.29 -0.11
N GLU A 58 7.75 -0.54 0.99
CA GLU A 58 8.51 -1.76 1.26
C GLU A 58 7.76 -2.60 2.29
N VAL A 59 7.65 -3.91 2.06
CA VAL A 59 7.14 -4.84 3.09
C VAL A 59 8.25 -5.07 4.12
N ILE A 60 8.02 -4.68 5.37
CA ILE A 60 9.00 -4.81 6.47
C ILE A 60 8.65 -5.91 7.46
N GLU A 61 7.41 -6.39 7.45
CA GLU A 61 6.98 -7.53 8.28
C GLU A 61 5.86 -8.27 7.56
N GLU A 62 5.94 -9.61 7.54
CA GLU A 62 4.89 -10.50 7.05
C GLU A 62 4.48 -11.48 8.14
N ARG A 63 3.18 -11.74 8.25
CA ARG A 63 2.57 -12.75 9.12
C ARG A 63 1.59 -13.60 8.31
N PRO A 64 2.09 -14.54 7.49
CA PRO A 64 1.26 -15.38 6.64
C PRO A 64 0.29 -16.28 7.42
N GLU A 65 0.63 -16.63 8.65
CA GLU A 65 -0.19 -17.46 9.56
C GLU A 65 -1.34 -16.70 10.23
N ALA A 66 -1.44 -15.39 10.01
CA ALA A 66 -2.49 -14.58 10.61
C ALA A 66 -3.88 -14.95 10.09
N THR A 67 -4.84 -15.02 11.02
CA THR A 67 -6.26 -15.27 10.70
C THR A 67 -7.05 -13.95 10.73
N PRO A 68 -8.06 -13.74 9.85
CA PRO A 68 -8.53 -14.62 8.77
C PRO A 68 -7.74 -14.52 7.45
N PHE A 69 -6.82 -13.57 7.34
CA PHE A 69 -6.00 -13.36 6.15
C PHE A 69 -4.56 -13.07 6.59
N PRO A 70 -3.56 -13.45 5.76
CA PRO A 70 -2.18 -13.00 5.91
C PRO A 70 -2.12 -11.49 6.16
N LYS A 71 -1.29 -11.09 7.11
CA LYS A 71 -1.07 -9.67 7.43
C LYS A 71 0.34 -9.29 7.03
N TYR A 72 0.49 -8.04 6.65
CA TYR A 72 1.79 -7.45 6.37
C TYR A 72 1.84 -6.01 6.88
N THR A 73 3.04 -5.54 7.16
CA THR A 73 3.34 -4.14 7.47
C THR A 73 4.14 -3.56 6.31
N MET A 74 3.60 -2.54 5.65
CA MET A 74 4.35 -1.74 4.68
C MET A 74 4.88 -0.47 5.31
N LEU A 75 6.15 -0.17 5.03
CA LEU A 75 6.79 1.11 5.27
C LEU A 75 6.81 1.91 3.97
N GLY A 76 6.45 3.18 4.05
CA GLY A 76 6.65 4.12 2.96
C GLY A 76 6.78 5.54 3.48
N TRP A 77 7.07 6.48 2.58
CA TRP A 77 7.25 7.88 2.93
C TRP A 77 6.18 8.74 2.28
N THR A 78 5.63 9.67 3.04
CA THR A 78 4.67 10.62 2.50
C THR A 78 5.36 11.53 1.49
N ARG A 79 4.71 11.75 0.35
CA ARG A 79 5.10 12.83 -0.58
C ARG A 79 5.01 14.23 0.06
N TYR A 80 4.25 14.37 1.14
CA TYR A 80 4.10 15.59 1.91
C TYR A 80 5.06 15.58 3.10
N GLY A 81 6.31 16.01 2.87
CA GLY A 81 7.27 16.25 3.94
C GLY A 81 8.08 15.04 4.40
N SER A 82 8.16 13.97 3.61
CA SER A 82 9.04 12.82 3.85
C SER A 82 8.82 12.13 5.20
N ARG A 83 7.57 12.07 5.68
CA ARG A 83 7.22 11.40 6.95
C ARG A 83 7.13 9.90 6.71
N PRO A 84 7.75 9.04 7.56
CA PRO A 84 7.58 7.60 7.44
C PRO A 84 6.17 7.19 7.89
N LEU A 85 5.58 6.21 7.20
CA LEU A 85 4.28 5.64 7.54
C LEU A 85 4.37 4.11 7.56
N HIS A 86 3.88 3.52 8.64
CA HIS A 86 3.58 2.11 8.75
C HIS A 86 2.10 1.88 8.47
N VAL A 87 1.81 1.08 7.46
CA VAL A 87 0.47 0.60 7.10
C VAL A 87 0.42 -0.89 7.36
N VAL A 88 -0.40 -1.30 8.33
CA VAL A 88 -0.67 -2.73 8.56
C VAL A 88 -1.92 -3.09 7.79
N ALA A 89 -1.79 -4.03 6.86
CA ALA A 89 -2.83 -4.42 5.93
C ALA A 89 -2.96 -5.94 5.81
N ALA A 90 -4.08 -6.35 5.23
CA ALA A 90 -4.36 -7.74 4.88
C ALA A 90 -5.23 -7.77 3.62
N ASP A 91 -4.90 -8.66 2.69
CA ASP A 91 -5.59 -8.76 1.41
C ASP A 91 -6.63 -9.89 1.43
N ASP A 92 -7.82 -9.59 0.90
CA ASP A 92 -8.90 -10.53 0.66
C ASP A 92 -9.09 -10.62 -0.85
N GLU A 93 -8.25 -11.46 -1.48
CA GLU A 93 -8.20 -11.64 -2.93
C GLU A 93 -9.56 -12.03 -3.51
N GLN A 94 -10.31 -12.88 -2.79
CA GLN A 94 -11.64 -13.32 -3.21
C GLN A 94 -12.64 -12.15 -3.34
N LYS A 95 -12.49 -11.11 -2.52
CA LYS A 95 -13.36 -9.93 -2.55
C LYS A 95 -12.75 -8.74 -3.28
N ASP A 96 -11.52 -8.86 -3.76
CA ASP A 96 -10.73 -7.77 -4.34
C ASP A 96 -10.67 -6.56 -3.39
N VAL A 97 -10.31 -6.82 -2.11
CA VAL A 97 -10.25 -5.81 -1.05
C VAL A 97 -8.96 -5.93 -0.23
N THR A 98 -8.25 -4.81 -0.06
CA THR A 98 -7.25 -4.64 1.00
C THR A 98 -7.91 -4.02 2.24
N TYR A 99 -7.79 -4.70 3.38
CA TYR A 99 -8.20 -4.18 4.68
C TYR A 99 -7.03 -3.53 5.40
N VAL A 100 -7.12 -2.22 5.63
CA VAL A 100 -6.14 -1.50 6.46
C VAL A 100 -6.55 -1.65 7.93
N LEU A 101 -5.73 -2.37 8.70
CA LEU A 101 -5.98 -2.64 10.11
C LEU A 101 -5.58 -1.45 10.98
N THR A 102 -4.39 -0.89 10.73
CA THR A 102 -3.90 0.32 11.39
C THR A 102 -2.96 1.11 10.48
N VAL A 103 -2.78 2.39 10.79
CA VAL A 103 -1.79 3.27 10.16
C VAL A 103 -1.20 4.21 11.21
N TYR A 104 0.11 4.42 11.17
CA TYR A 104 0.82 5.31 12.09
C TYR A 104 2.17 5.74 11.54
N GLU A 105 2.68 6.87 12.02
CA GLU A 105 4.11 7.20 11.90
C GLU A 105 4.87 6.42 12.97
N PRO A 106 5.91 5.66 12.61
CA PRO A 106 6.75 4.97 13.58
C PRO A 106 7.45 5.96 14.50
N ASP A 107 7.54 5.60 15.77
CA ASP A 107 8.21 6.39 16.80
C ASP A 107 9.73 6.18 16.71
N PRO A 108 10.55 7.22 16.49
CA PRO A 108 12.00 7.08 16.37
C PRO A 108 12.67 6.51 17.63
N ASP A 109 12.03 6.60 18.80
CA ASP A 109 12.54 6.01 20.04
C ASP A 109 12.29 4.50 20.11
N LEU A 110 11.31 3.99 19.36
CA LEU A 110 10.91 2.57 19.34
C LEU A 110 11.38 1.82 18.09
N TRP A 111 11.80 2.55 17.05
CA TRP A 111 12.19 2.00 15.75
C TRP A 111 13.59 2.45 15.35
N THR A 112 14.30 1.63 14.59
CA THR A 112 15.60 1.97 13.98
C THR A 112 15.51 3.27 13.18
N ASP A 113 16.65 3.91 12.90
CA ASP A 113 16.71 5.20 12.19
C ASP A 113 16.08 5.13 10.78
N ASP A 114 16.02 3.92 10.22
CA ASP A 114 15.42 3.63 8.92
C ASP A 114 13.97 3.11 9.01
N PHE A 115 13.44 3.02 10.24
CA PHE A 115 12.10 2.62 10.61
C PHE A 115 11.68 1.19 10.25
N ARG A 116 12.61 0.31 9.86
CA ARG A 116 12.30 -1.06 9.44
C ARG A 116 12.12 -2.02 10.61
N GLU A 117 12.90 -1.83 11.67
CA GLU A 117 12.99 -2.75 12.79
C GLU A 117 12.68 -2.04 14.10
N LYS A 118 12.14 -2.78 15.08
CA LYS A 118 11.97 -2.24 16.43
C LYS A 118 13.31 -2.23 17.14
N ARG A 119 13.54 -1.22 17.97
CA ARG A 119 14.67 -1.21 18.91
C ARG A 119 14.37 -2.18 20.06
N ASP A 120 15.39 -2.92 20.46
CA ASP A 120 15.40 -3.77 21.66
C ASP A 120 15.69 -2.97 22.94
#